data_AF-A0ABC8UHX7-F1
#
_entry.id   AF-A0ABC8UHX7-F1
#
_cell.length_a   1.000
_cell.length_b   1.000
_cell.length_c   1.000
_cell.angle_alpha   90.00
_cell.angle_beta   90.00
_cell.angle_gamma   90.00
#
_symmetry.space_group_name_H-M   'P 1'
#
loop_
_entity.id
_entity.type
_entity.pdbx_description
1 polymer ?
#
loop_
_entity_poly.entity_id
_entity_poly.type
_entity_poly.pdbx_seq_one_letter_code
_entity_poly.pdbx_strand_id
1 'polypeptide(L)'
;MAHYTPWLTHWWTSQNGFPVDCAMSGGAKYSRQDLEIMPKLAGNLQHLKGQHEAFFRDMMIGFSGWGMDPMDLKNPFRYSEGSVHLWQGDEDGLVPVTLQRYIAERLPWIHYYEIAGAGHVFPYADGMGEAILRALLLGEK
;
A
#
# COMPACT_ATOMS: atom_id res chain seq x y z
N MET A 1 -5.90 17.89 2.19
CA MET A 1 -5.04 19.04 1.80
C MET A 1 -4.89 19.11 0.29
N ALA A 2 -4.40 18.05 -0.37
CA ALA A 2 -4.23 17.98 -1.83
C ALA A 2 -5.47 18.43 -2.63
N HIS A 3 -6.63 17.85 -2.32
CA HIS A 3 -7.89 18.22 -2.95
C HIS A 3 -8.31 19.69 -2.73
N TYR A 4 -8.00 20.26 -1.55
CA TYR A 4 -8.47 21.60 -1.18
C TYR A 4 -7.56 22.72 -1.71
N THR A 5 -6.28 22.43 -1.94
CA THR A 5 -5.31 23.39 -2.49
C THR A 5 -4.43 22.73 -3.55
N PRO A 6 -4.99 22.37 -4.72
CA PRO A 6 -4.28 21.56 -5.74
C PRO A 6 -3.03 22.25 -6.27
N TRP A 7 -3.09 23.58 -6.43
CA TRP A 7 -1.95 24.39 -6.88
C TRP A 7 -0.78 24.33 -5.90
N LEU A 8 -1.05 24.32 -4.60
CA LEU A 8 -0.02 24.27 -3.55
C LEU A 8 0.60 22.87 -3.50
N THR A 9 -0.22 21.82 -3.63
CA THR A 9 0.28 20.44 -3.71
C THR A 9 1.09 20.22 -4.97
N HIS A 10 0.68 20.77 -6.11
CA HIS A 10 1.42 20.70 -7.37
C HIS A 10 2.76 21.43 -7.27
N TRP A 11 2.76 22.63 -6.68
CA TRP A 11 3.98 23.40 -6.44
C TRP A 11 4.92 22.69 -5.45
N TRP A 12 4.40 22.07 -4.40
CA TRP A 12 5.18 21.31 -3.42
C TRP A 12 5.81 20.06 -4.03
N THR A 13 5.03 19.29 -4.80
CA THR A 13 5.50 18.04 -5.40
C THR A 13 6.49 18.26 -6.53
N SER A 14 6.52 19.45 -7.15
CA SER A 14 7.44 19.77 -8.25
C SER A 14 8.84 20.20 -7.78
N GLN A 15 9.06 20.35 -6.48
CA GLN A 15 10.37 20.72 -5.95
C GLN A 15 11.29 19.49 -5.86
N ASN A 16 12.47 19.55 -6.49
CA ASN A 16 13.47 18.47 -6.49
C ASN A 16 14.13 18.20 -5.12
N GLY A 17 13.75 18.91 -4.05
CA GLY A 17 14.40 18.84 -2.75
C GLY A 17 13.46 18.73 -1.55
N PHE A 18 12.14 18.73 -1.76
CA PHE A 18 11.20 18.50 -0.67
C PHE A 18 10.74 17.04 -0.69
N PRO A 19 10.76 16.35 0.45
CA PRO A 19 10.21 15.02 0.51
C PRO A 19 8.70 15.10 0.30
N VAL A 20 8.23 14.39 -0.72
CA VAL A 20 6.83 14.37 -1.14
C VAL A 20 5.95 13.53 -0.22
N ASP A 21 6.57 12.70 0.63
CA ASP A 21 5.95 11.88 1.66
C ASP A 21 6.94 11.72 2.84
N CYS A 22 6.44 11.57 4.07
CA CYS A 22 7.22 11.13 5.22
C CYS A 22 7.94 9.79 4.96
N ALA A 23 7.34 8.96 4.09
CA ALA A 23 7.98 7.73 3.65
C ALA A 23 9.26 7.98 2.83
N MET A 24 9.25 9.01 1.97
CA MET A 24 10.41 9.40 1.15
C MET A 24 11.35 10.39 1.86
N SER A 25 10.96 10.93 3.02
CA SER A 25 11.76 11.88 3.81
C SER A 25 12.76 11.23 4.77
N GLY A 26 12.89 9.90 4.75
CA GLY A 26 13.67 9.15 5.76
C GLY A 26 13.02 9.10 7.14
N GLY A 27 11.76 9.55 7.28
CA GLY A 27 10.96 9.43 8.50
C GLY A 27 10.11 8.15 8.55
N ALA A 28 10.05 7.40 7.45
CA ALA A 28 9.42 6.08 7.39
C ALA A 28 10.07 5.13 8.40
N LYS A 29 9.23 4.52 9.24
CA LYS A 29 9.66 3.43 10.11
C LYS A 29 9.66 2.12 9.32
N TYR A 30 10.69 1.93 8.50
CA TYR A 30 10.88 0.65 7.82
C TYR A 30 11.27 -0.44 8.81
N SER A 31 10.70 -1.63 8.65
CA SER A 31 11.05 -2.79 9.45
C SER A 31 12.47 -3.27 9.11
N ARG A 32 12.98 -4.23 9.88
CA ARG A 32 14.27 -4.86 9.54
C ARG A 32 14.21 -5.53 8.16
N GLN A 33 13.13 -6.26 7.87
CA GLN A 33 12.96 -6.92 6.58
C GLN A 33 12.90 -5.91 5.42
N ASP A 34 12.23 -4.78 5.63
CA ASP A 34 12.15 -3.72 4.62
C ASP A 34 13.54 -3.23 4.20
N LEU A 35 14.41 -2.97 5.19
CA LEU A 35 15.77 -2.51 4.96
C LEU A 35 16.64 -3.55 4.24
N GLU A 36 16.38 -4.84 4.46
CA GLU A 36 17.07 -5.94 3.77
C GLU A 36 16.62 -6.07 2.28
N ILE A 37 15.35 -5.74 1.98
CA ILE A 37 14.78 -5.82 0.63
C ILE A 37 15.07 -4.56 -0.20
N MET A 38 15.06 -3.39 0.42
CA MET A 38 15.17 -2.08 -0.25
C MET A 38 16.32 -1.94 -1.28
N PRO A 39 17.55 -2.43 -1.03
CA PRO A 39 18.63 -2.36 -2.00
C PRO A 39 18.30 -3.04 -3.34
N LYS A 40 17.50 -4.11 -3.32
CA LYS A 40 17.02 -4.80 -4.53
C LYS A 40 15.99 -3.99 -5.30
N LEU A 41 15.23 -3.12 -4.61
CA LEU A 41 14.20 -2.26 -5.22
C LEU A 41 14.75 -0.99 -5.86
N ALA A 42 15.93 -0.53 -5.43
CA ALA A 42 16.51 0.73 -5.86
C ALA A 42 16.69 0.84 -7.38
N GLY A 43 16.89 -0.27 -8.09
CA GLY A 43 16.95 -0.31 -9.55
C GLY A 43 15.60 -0.03 -10.23
N ASN A 44 14.51 -0.57 -9.67
CA ASN A 44 13.16 -0.43 -10.22
C ASN A 44 12.58 0.98 -10.00
N LEU A 45 12.92 1.61 -8.87
CA LEU A 45 12.45 2.95 -8.53
C LEU A 45 13.07 4.06 -9.40
N GLN A 46 14.17 3.78 -10.11
CA GLN A 46 14.74 4.76 -11.05
C GLN A 46 13.81 5.08 -12.22
N HIS A 47 12.91 4.15 -12.59
CA HIS A 47 11.91 4.38 -13.64
C HIS A 47 10.86 5.44 -13.25
N LEU A 48 10.67 5.69 -11.95
CA LEU A 48 9.73 6.69 -11.45
C LEU A 48 10.30 8.12 -11.51
N LYS A 49 11.61 8.28 -11.79
CA LYS A 49 12.22 9.60 -11.95
C LYS A 49 11.61 10.33 -13.15
N GLY A 50 11.06 11.51 -12.90
CA GLY A 50 10.46 12.36 -13.93
C GLY A 50 8.95 12.21 -14.10
N GLN A 51 8.30 11.28 -13.40
CA GLN A 51 6.85 11.07 -13.46
C GLN A 51 6.08 11.97 -12.47
N HIS A 52 6.45 13.25 -12.39
CA HIS A 52 5.89 14.20 -11.43
C HIS A 52 4.37 14.36 -11.56
N GLU A 53 3.86 14.49 -12.78
CA GLU A 53 2.42 14.65 -13.00
C GLU A 53 1.62 13.41 -12.58
N ALA A 54 2.15 12.21 -12.82
CA ALA A 54 1.48 10.97 -12.43
C ALA A 54 1.40 10.90 -10.90
N PHE A 55 2.52 11.12 -10.21
CA PHE A 55 2.58 11.16 -8.76
C PHE A 55 1.65 12.23 -8.15
N PHE A 56 1.62 13.43 -8.72
CA PHE A 56 0.71 14.49 -8.28
C PHE A 56 -0.76 14.07 -8.42
N ARG A 57 -1.15 13.47 -9.55
CA ARG A 57 -2.52 12.99 -9.77
C ARG A 57 -2.89 11.86 -8.79
N ASP A 58 -1.96 10.95 -8.53
CA ASP A 58 -2.17 9.86 -7.57
C ASP A 58 -2.37 10.41 -6.15
N MET A 59 -1.56 11.39 -5.72
CA MET A 59 -1.76 12.07 -4.45
C MET A 59 -3.11 12.79 -4.37
N MET A 60 -3.51 13.46 -5.45
CA MET A 60 -4.80 14.16 -5.51
C MET A 60 -5.97 13.20 -5.29
N ILE A 61 -5.92 12.01 -5.89
CA ILE A 61 -6.94 10.98 -5.73
C ILE A 61 -6.85 10.35 -4.33
N GLY A 62 -5.67 9.87 -3.94
CA GLY A 62 -5.43 9.18 -2.66
C GLY A 62 -5.85 10.00 -1.44
N PHE A 63 -5.54 11.30 -1.43
CA PHE A 63 -5.87 12.23 -0.35
C PHE A 63 -7.11 13.09 -0.62
N SER A 64 -7.96 12.71 -1.57
CA SER A 64 -9.25 13.34 -1.78
C SER A 64 -10.29 12.86 -0.76
N GLY A 65 -11.43 13.55 -0.69
CA GLY A 65 -12.61 13.01 -0.04
C GLY A 65 -13.27 11.99 -0.96
N TRP A 66 -13.25 10.72 -0.59
CA TRP A 66 -13.77 9.63 -1.42
C TRP A 66 -15.31 9.57 -1.48
N GLY A 67 -16.00 10.34 -0.63
CA GLY A 67 -17.47 10.37 -0.58
C GLY A 67 -18.12 9.07 -0.13
N MET A 68 -17.31 8.07 0.24
CA MET A 68 -17.72 6.77 0.77
C MET A 68 -16.75 6.36 1.88
N ASP A 69 -17.25 5.60 2.85
CA ASP A 69 -16.43 4.92 3.84
C ASP A 69 -16.05 3.53 3.29
N PRO A 70 -14.75 3.21 3.14
CA PRO A 70 -14.31 1.87 2.76
C PRO A 70 -14.87 0.76 3.65
N MET A 71 -15.19 1.05 4.92
CA MET A 71 -15.77 0.10 5.88
C MET A 71 -17.23 -0.24 5.60
N ASP A 72 -17.92 0.56 4.78
CA ASP A 72 -19.33 0.34 4.41
C ASP A 72 -19.47 -0.48 3.10
N LEU A 73 -18.36 -1.00 2.58
CA LEU A 73 -18.35 -1.81 1.37
C LEU A 73 -19.16 -3.10 1.54
N LYS A 74 -20.16 -3.28 0.68
CA LYS A 74 -20.91 -4.54 0.58
C LYS A 74 -20.10 -5.56 -0.20
N ASN A 75 -20.23 -6.83 0.16
CA ASN A 75 -19.64 -7.92 -0.61
C ASN A 75 -20.07 -7.80 -2.09
N PRO A 76 -19.13 -7.58 -3.03
CA PRO A 76 -19.46 -7.37 -4.43
C PRO A 76 -19.79 -8.67 -5.17
N PHE A 77 -19.43 -9.84 -4.60
CA PHE A 77 -19.59 -11.13 -5.25
C PHE A 77 -20.97 -11.73 -4.97
N ARG A 78 -21.69 -12.08 -6.03
CA ARG A 78 -22.87 -12.96 -5.95
C ARG A 78 -22.39 -14.40 -6.07
N TYR A 79 -23.02 -15.32 -5.33
CA TYR A 79 -22.82 -16.77 -5.50
C TYR A 79 -21.37 -17.26 -5.51
N SER A 80 -20.49 -16.69 -4.67
CA SER A 80 -19.08 -17.11 -4.53
C SER A 80 -18.23 -17.06 -5.81
N GLU A 81 -18.60 -16.22 -6.79
CA GLU A 81 -17.87 -16.06 -8.05
C GLU A 81 -16.50 -15.37 -7.92
N GLY A 82 -16.13 -14.92 -6.72
CA GLY A 82 -14.84 -14.28 -6.47
C GLY A 82 -14.53 -14.13 -4.99
N SER A 83 -13.31 -13.67 -4.73
CA SER A 83 -12.81 -13.42 -3.38
C SER A 83 -11.86 -12.23 -3.40
N VAL A 84 -11.81 -11.50 -2.29
CA VAL A 84 -10.79 -10.46 -2.05
C VAL A 84 -9.88 -10.95 -0.95
N HIS A 85 -8.58 -10.83 -1.16
CA HIS A 85 -7.55 -11.24 -0.23
C HIS A 85 -6.67 -10.04 0.10
N LEU A 86 -6.33 -9.88 1.38
CA LEU A 86 -5.55 -8.77 1.90
C LEU A 86 -4.38 -9.31 2.70
N TRP A 87 -3.16 -9.03 2.25
CA TRP A 87 -1.94 -9.39 2.97
C TRP A 87 -1.35 -8.15 3.66
N GLN A 88 -0.90 -8.32 4.89
CA GLN A 88 -0.28 -7.27 5.70
C GLN A 88 0.87 -7.83 6.52
N GLY A 89 2.02 -7.15 6.50
CA GLY A 89 3.09 -7.42 7.44
C GLY A 89 2.78 -6.85 8.82
N ASP A 90 3.02 -7.62 9.89
CA ASP A 90 2.76 -7.17 11.27
C ASP A 90 3.81 -6.18 11.81
N GLU A 91 4.95 -6.06 11.15
CA GLU A 91 6.00 -5.06 11.40
C GLU A 91 5.94 -3.88 10.42
N ASP A 92 4.86 -3.71 9.65
CA ASP A 92 4.68 -2.54 8.79
C ASP A 92 4.60 -1.26 9.63
N GLY A 93 5.62 -0.41 9.51
CA GLY A 93 5.68 0.87 10.21
C GLY A 93 5.12 2.06 9.42
N LEU A 94 4.58 1.84 8.21
CA LEU A 94 3.87 2.86 7.44
C LEU A 94 2.36 2.73 7.60
N VAL A 95 1.84 1.51 7.50
CA VAL A 95 0.41 1.21 7.66
C VAL A 95 0.22 0.37 8.91
N PRO A 96 -0.47 0.89 9.95
CA PRO A 96 -0.68 0.13 11.18
C PRO A 96 -1.45 -1.16 10.94
N VAL A 97 -0.90 -2.30 11.36
CA VAL A 97 -1.56 -3.62 11.30
C VAL A 97 -2.95 -3.63 11.95
N THR A 98 -3.13 -2.83 13.01
CA THR A 98 -4.42 -2.69 13.72
C THR A 98 -5.53 -2.17 12.82
N LEU A 99 -5.21 -1.31 11.84
CA LEU A 99 -6.18 -0.82 10.87
C LEU A 99 -6.68 -1.96 9.98
N GLN A 100 -5.78 -2.80 9.48
CA GLN A 100 -6.16 -3.92 8.60
C GLN A 100 -6.95 -5.00 9.35
N ARG A 101 -6.58 -5.30 10.59
CA ARG A 101 -7.37 -6.18 11.46
C ARG A 101 -8.80 -5.66 11.61
N TYR A 102 -8.97 -4.36 11.86
CA TYR A 102 -10.28 -3.73 11.96
C TYR A 102 -11.07 -3.76 10.63
N ILE A 103 -10.39 -3.56 9.48
CA ILE A 103 -11.02 -3.71 8.16
C ILE A 103 -11.54 -5.15 7.98
N ALA A 104 -10.72 -6.15 8.27
CA ALA A 104 -11.08 -7.56 8.13
C ALA A 104 -12.25 -7.96 9.04
N GLU A 105 -12.31 -7.42 10.25
CA GLU A 105 -13.45 -7.60 11.17
C GLU A 105 -14.74 -6.98 10.62
N ARG A 106 -14.66 -5.78 10.01
CA ARG A 106 -15.81 -5.06 9.45
C ARG A 106 -16.30 -5.63 8.12
N LEU A 107 -15.39 -6.14 7.31
CA LEU A 107 -15.62 -6.67 5.96
C LEU A 107 -15.29 -8.17 5.93
N PRO A 108 -16.13 -9.04 6.52
CA PRO A 108 -15.82 -10.47 6.69
C PRO A 108 -15.72 -11.26 5.37
N TRP A 109 -16.03 -10.63 4.24
CA TRP A 109 -15.84 -11.18 2.90
C TRP A 109 -14.41 -10.97 2.36
N ILE A 110 -13.55 -10.25 3.09
CA ILE A 110 -12.12 -10.13 2.82
C ILE A 110 -11.38 -11.25 3.57
N HIS A 111 -10.58 -12.02 2.84
CA HIS A 111 -9.65 -12.99 3.42
C HIS A 111 -8.37 -12.27 3.85
N TYR A 112 -8.16 -12.12 5.15
CA TYR A 112 -7.00 -11.42 5.70
C TYR A 112 -5.85 -12.39 6.03
N TYR A 113 -4.64 -12.01 5.62
CA TYR A 113 -3.40 -12.74 5.81
C TYR A 113 -2.38 -11.82 6.48
N GLU A 114 -2.09 -12.11 7.73
CA GLU A 114 -1.06 -11.40 8.48
C GLU A 114 0.25 -12.18 8.42
N ILE A 115 1.33 -11.50 8.03
CA ILE A 115 2.64 -12.10 7.82
C ILE A 115 3.56 -11.66 8.95
N ALA A 116 3.91 -12.62 9.81
CA ALA A 116 4.75 -12.38 10.98
C ALA A 116 6.18 -11.99 10.60
N GLY A 117 6.69 -10.94 11.24
CA GLY A 117 8.02 -10.37 11.01
C GLY A 117 8.15 -9.61 9.69
N ALA A 118 7.05 -9.39 8.96
CA ALA A 118 7.08 -8.78 7.64
C ALA A 118 6.81 -7.29 7.71
N GLY A 119 7.55 -6.52 6.90
CA GLY A 119 7.41 -5.06 6.81
C GLY A 119 6.49 -4.60 5.70
N HIS A 120 6.56 -3.31 5.36
CA HIS A 120 5.74 -2.70 4.31
C HIS A 120 6.06 -3.24 2.90
N VAL A 121 7.34 -3.53 2.62
CA VAL A 121 7.81 -3.95 1.29
C VAL A 121 7.96 -5.47 1.17
N PHE A 122 7.34 -6.24 2.07
CA PHE A 122 7.32 -7.70 2.03
C PHE A 122 6.88 -8.32 0.69
N PRO A 123 6.00 -7.71 -0.15
CA PRO A 123 5.62 -8.33 -1.43
C PRO A 123 6.80 -8.51 -2.39
N TYR A 124 7.90 -7.77 -2.16
CA TYR A 124 9.13 -7.85 -2.95
C TYR A 124 10.16 -8.81 -2.36
N ALA A 125 9.87 -9.49 -1.25
CA ALA A 125 10.73 -10.54 -0.72
C ALA A 125 10.81 -11.72 -1.71
N ASP A 126 11.96 -12.39 -1.76
CA ASP A 126 12.17 -13.51 -2.67
C ASP A 126 11.12 -14.61 -2.42
N GLY A 127 10.43 -15.05 -3.48
CA GLY A 127 9.40 -16.08 -3.41
C GLY A 127 8.02 -15.60 -2.93
N MET A 128 7.88 -14.39 -2.39
CA MET A 128 6.59 -13.89 -1.88
C MET A 128 5.53 -13.74 -2.99
N GLY A 129 5.94 -13.24 -4.17
CA GLY A 129 5.04 -13.16 -5.32
C GLY A 129 4.50 -14.52 -5.76
N GLU A 130 5.33 -15.56 -5.76
CA GLU A 130 4.89 -16.93 -6.05
C GLU A 130 3.94 -17.44 -4.97
N ALA A 131 4.24 -17.22 -3.70
CA ALA A 131 3.39 -17.61 -2.58
C ALA A 131 2.00 -16.96 -2.66
N ILE A 132 1.92 -15.65 -2.93
CA ILE A 132 0.65 -14.93 -3.11
C ILE A 132 -0.13 -15.51 -4.30
N LEU A 133 0.54 -15.75 -5.44
CA LEU A 133 -0.11 -16.32 -6.62
C LEU A 133 -0.64 -17.74 -6.38
N ARG A 134 0.13 -18.57 -5.67
CA ARG A 134 -0.31 -19.92 -5.26
C ARG A 134 -1.51 -19.85 -4.32
N ALA A 135 -1.51 -18.93 -3.36
CA ALA A 135 -2.65 -18.72 -2.49
C ALA A 135 -3.91 -18.32 -3.27
N LEU A 136 -3.78 -17.41 -4.24
CA LEU A 136 -4.90 -16.96 -5.07
C LEU A 136 -5.42 -18.03 -6.05
N LEU A 137 -4.52 -18.82 -6.65
CA LEU A 137 -4.88 -19.75 -7.73
C LEU A 137 -5.18 -21.17 -7.24
N LEU A 138 -4.50 -21.60 -6.16
CA LEU A 138 -4.54 -22.97 -5.65
C LEU A 138 -5.20 -23.05 -4.26
N GLY A 139 -5.41 -21.92 -3.58
CA GLY A 139 -5.93 -21.90 -2.21
C GLY A 139 -4.93 -22.40 -1.17
N GLU A 140 -3.65 -22.47 -1.52
CA GLU A 140 -2.56 -22.82 -0.59
C GLU A 140 -2.40 -21.68 0.45
N LYS A 141 -2.25 -22.03 1.73
CA LYS A 141 -2.08 -21.07 2.83
C LYS A 141 -0.63 -21.00 3.27
#